data_AF-X1MCJ9-F1
#
_entry.id   AF-X1MCJ9-F1
#
_cell.length_a   1.000
_cell.length_b   1.000
_cell.length_c   1.000
_cell.angle_alpha   90.00
_cell.angle_beta   90.00
_cell.angle_gamma   90.00
#
_symmetry.space_group_name_H-M   'P 1'
#
loop_
_entity.id
_entity.type
_entity.pdbx_description
1 polymer ?
#
loop_
_entity_poly.entity_id
_entity_poly.type
_entity_poly.pdbx_seq_one_letter_code
_entity_poly.pdbx_strand_id
1 'polypeptide(L)'
;MAKTISEVTQSLDKFKYSEPLSGLYRFFWNDFCDWYLEWAKPRMQDEQKKPIAQNVLAFVLDQTLRLLHPFVPFITEGIFQKLNEIAPARELKGIAESKGAKALVIAQWPEGLDSIEDAEAEGQIATVQSVIRAIRDIRSKYNKQPSEKLVASANSPQGIAGVLNANSGLICQ
;
A
#
# COMPACT_ATOMS: atom_id res chain seq x y z
N MET A 1 -3.75 4.98 1.60
CA MET A 1 -5.00 4.34 2.05
C MET A 1 -5.98 5.38 2.59
N ALA A 2 -5.68 6.12 3.67
CA ALA A 2 -6.57 7.16 4.20
C ALA A 2 -7.04 8.16 3.12
N LYS A 3 -6.09 8.76 2.40
CA LYS A 3 -6.36 9.59 1.21
C LYS A 3 -7.25 8.91 0.16
N THR A 4 -6.99 7.63 -0.14
CA THR A 4 -7.77 6.85 -1.11
C THR A 4 -9.22 6.68 -0.66
N ILE A 5 -9.45 6.41 0.62
CA ILE A 5 -10.80 6.33 1.20
C ILE A 5 -11.52 7.67 1.03
N SER A 6 -10.88 8.77 1.43
CA SER A 6 -11.46 10.11 1.31
C SER A 6 -11.81 10.48 -0.14
N GLU A 7 -10.89 10.26 -1.09
CA GLU A 7 -11.10 10.53 -2.52
C GLU A 7 -12.24 9.69 -3.11
N VAL A 8 -12.33 8.41 -2.75
CA VAL A 8 -13.36 7.49 -3.25
C VAL A 8 -14.72 7.82 -2.65
N THR A 9 -14.80 8.03 -1.34
CA THR A 9 -16.04 8.44 -0.66
C THR A 9 -16.59 9.73 -1.28
N GLN A 10 -15.75 10.76 -1.41
CA GLN A 10 -16.18 12.03 -2.00
C GLN A 10 -16.66 11.90 -3.45
N SER A 11 -16.04 11.02 -4.24
CA SER A 11 -16.43 10.80 -5.62
C SER A 11 -17.78 10.07 -5.72
N LEU A 12 -17.99 9.06 -4.86
CA LEU A 12 -19.25 8.33 -4.78
C LEU A 12 -20.40 9.22 -4.29
N ASP A 13 -20.16 10.09 -3.30
CA ASP A 13 -21.15 11.09 -2.83
C ASP A 13 -21.58 12.06 -3.94
N LYS A 14 -20.69 12.32 -4.91
CA LYS A 14 -20.96 13.14 -6.09
C LYS A 14 -21.49 12.33 -7.28
N PHE A 15 -21.87 11.06 -7.07
CA PHE A 15 -22.36 10.13 -8.10
C PHE A 15 -21.37 9.91 -9.27
N LYS A 16 -20.07 10.09 -9.01
CA LYS A 16 -19.02 9.84 -9.99
C LYS A 16 -18.49 8.42 -9.81
N TYR A 17 -18.87 7.49 -10.68
CA TYR A 17 -18.48 6.09 -10.54
C TYR A 17 -17.18 5.70 -11.28
N SER A 18 -16.81 6.43 -12.35
CA SER A 18 -15.61 6.13 -13.14
C SER A 18 -14.32 6.62 -12.48
N GLU A 19 -14.31 7.85 -11.96
CA GLU A 19 -13.18 8.46 -11.26
C GLU A 19 -12.67 7.63 -10.06
N PRO A 20 -13.52 7.19 -9.10
CA PRO A 20 -13.07 6.43 -7.95
C PRO A 20 -12.53 5.04 -8.33
N LEU A 21 -13.11 4.40 -9.36
CA LEU A 21 -12.63 3.10 -9.83
C LEU A 21 -11.20 3.20 -10.38
N SER A 22 -10.90 4.25 -11.15
CA SER A 22 -9.53 4.50 -11.65
C SER A 22 -8.57 4.80 -10.50
N GLY A 23 -8.99 5.60 -9.52
CA GLY A 23 -8.20 5.89 -8.31
C GLY A 23 -7.89 4.64 -7.48
N LEU A 24 -8.90 3.80 -7.26
CA LEU A 24 -8.75 2.52 -6.56
C LEU A 24 -7.83 1.55 -7.29
N TYR A 25 -7.98 1.46 -8.61
CA TYR A 25 -7.11 0.61 -9.43
C TYR A 25 -5.65 1.07 -9.32
N ARG A 26 -5.39 2.38 -9.43
CA ARG A 26 -4.06 2.96 -9.26
C ARG A 26 -3.47 2.64 -7.89
N PHE A 27 -4.24 2.84 -6.83
CA PHE A 27 -3.79 2.54 -5.47
C PHE A 27 -3.48 1.04 -5.29
N PHE A 28 -4.41 0.17 -5.68
CA PHE A 28 -4.26 -1.28 -5.47
C PHE A 28 -3.08 -1.84 -6.25
N TRP A 29 -2.93 -1.44 -7.52
CA TRP A 29 -1.87 -1.99 -8.36
C TRP A 29 -0.52 -1.33 -8.09
N ASN A 30 -0.46 0.00 -8.18
CA ASN A 30 0.82 0.70 -8.15
C ASN A 30 1.34 0.88 -6.73
N ASP A 31 0.50 1.28 -5.78
CA ASP A 31 0.98 1.61 -4.42
C ASP A 31 1.05 0.36 -3.54
N PHE A 32 -0.01 -0.45 -3.55
CA PHE A 32 -0.10 -1.63 -2.69
C PHE A 32 0.70 -2.83 -3.27
N CYS A 33 0.38 -3.27 -4.48
CA CYS A 33 1.02 -4.46 -5.06
C CYS A 33 2.47 -4.23 -5.47
N ASP A 34 2.77 -3.18 -6.26
CA ASP A 34 4.13 -2.99 -6.80
C ASP A 34 5.15 -2.52 -5.76
N TRP A 35 4.74 -1.69 -4.79
CA TRP A 35 5.64 -1.12 -3.79
C TRP A 35 5.49 -1.75 -2.41
N TYR A 36 4.30 -1.68 -1.82
CA TYR A 36 4.14 -2.04 -0.41
C TYR A 36 4.39 -3.54 -0.16
N LEU A 37 3.89 -4.43 -1.03
CA LEU A 37 4.16 -5.87 -0.90
C LEU A 37 5.65 -6.18 -0.98
N GLU A 38 6.36 -5.57 -1.92
CA GLU A 38 7.81 -5.73 -2.07
C GLU A 38 8.54 -5.28 -0.81
N TRP A 39 8.21 -4.09 -0.29
CA TRP A 39 8.81 -3.57 0.95
C TRP A 39 8.41 -4.34 2.22
N ALA A 40 7.28 -5.04 2.21
CA ALA A 40 6.88 -5.90 3.31
C ALA A 40 7.70 -7.21 3.37
N LYS A 41 8.26 -7.69 2.25
CA LYS A 41 8.96 -8.98 2.17
C LYS A 41 10.06 -9.17 3.22
N PRO A 42 11.00 -8.23 3.45
CA PRO A 42 12.02 -8.40 4.49
C PRO A 42 11.41 -8.49 5.89
N ARG A 43 10.35 -7.72 6.16
CA ARG A 43 9.65 -7.76 7.45
C ARG A 43 8.94 -9.10 7.68
N MET A 44 8.54 -9.78 6.61
CA MET A 44 7.95 -11.11 6.66
C MET A 44 8.97 -12.22 6.96
N GLN A 45 10.27 -11.97 6.75
CA GLN A 45 11.36 -12.89 7.08
C GLN A 45 11.87 -12.71 8.53
N ASP A 46 11.50 -11.61 9.19
CA ASP A 46 11.88 -11.29 10.56
C ASP A 46 10.76 -11.70 11.52
N GLU A 47 10.98 -12.73 12.34
CA GLU A 47 9.98 -13.28 13.27
C GLU A 47 9.40 -12.24 14.25
N GLN A 48 10.15 -11.20 14.62
CA GLN A 48 9.65 -10.15 15.51
C GLN A 48 8.75 -9.14 14.78
N LYS A 49 9.03 -8.87 13.51
CA LYS A 49 8.31 -7.85 12.71
C LYS A 49 7.17 -8.44 11.89
N LYS A 50 7.22 -9.74 11.61
CA LYS A 50 6.26 -10.47 10.79
C LYS A 50 4.81 -10.33 11.25
N PRO A 51 4.46 -10.48 12.55
CA PRO A 51 3.07 -10.31 12.98
C PRO A 51 2.53 -8.91 12.70
N ILE A 52 3.36 -7.88 12.87
CA ILE A 52 2.98 -6.50 12.59
C ILE A 52 2.77 -6.30 11.08
N ALA A 53 3.68 -6.80 10.25
CA ALA A 53 3.54 -6.69 8.80
C ALA A 53 2.29 -7.42 8.28
N GLN A 54 2.00 -8.62 8.80
CA GLN A 54 0.79 -9.38 8.47
C GLN A 54 -0.49 -8.63 8.84
N ASN A 55 -0.54 -8.02 10.03
CA ASN A 55 -1.71 -7.24 10.44
C ASN A 55 -1.93 -6.01 9.56
N VAL A 56 -0.87 -5.28 9.23
CA VAL A 56 -1.01 -4.12 8.33
C VAL A 56 -1.48 -4.56 6.94
N LEU A 57 -0.91 -5.63 6.39
CA LEU A 57 -1.33 -6.19 5.10
C LEU A 57 -2.80 -6.62 5.11
N ALA A 58 -3.22 -7.38 6.13
CA ALA A 58 -4.59 -7.84 6.27
C ALA A 58 -5.57 -6.67 6.42
N PHE A 59 -5.21 -5.66 7.22
CA PHE A 59 -6.02 -4.46 7.42
C PHE A 59 -6.18 -3.66 6.12
N VAL A 60 -5.08 -3.36 5.43
CA VAL A 60 -5.10 -2.58 4.18
C VAL A 60 -5.85 -3.33 3.08
N LEU A 61 -5.66 -4.66 2.97
CA LEU A 61 -6.40 -5.48 2.03
C LEU A 61 -7.90 -5.43 2.32
N ASP A 62 -8.31 -5.56 3.58
CA ASP A 62 -9.71 -5.46 3.98
C ASP A 62 -10.35 -4.13 3.58
N GLN A 63 -9.70 -3.00 3.88
CA GLN A 63 -10.22 -1.69 3.47
C GLN A 63 -10.31 -1.58 1.95
N THR A 64 -9.32 -2.11 1.21
CA THR A 64 -9.34 -2.09 -0.26
C THR A 64 -10.51 -2.91 -0.83
N LEU A 65 -10.78 -4.09 -0.26
CA LEU A 65 -11.90 -4.94 -0.67
C LEU A 65 -13.24 -4.23 -0.46
N ARG A 66 -13.42 -3.56 0.69
CA ARG A 66 -14.64 -2.78 0.98
C ARG A 66 -14.86 -1.67 -0.04
N LEU A 67 -13.81 -0.92 -0.39
CA LEU A 67 -13.91 0.15 -1.40
C LEU A 67 -14.18 -0.39 -2.81
N LEU A 68 -13.64 -1.55 -3.16
CA LEU A 68 -13.83 -2.17 -4.47
C LEU A 68 -15.17 -2.91 -4.60
N HIS A 69 -15.80 -3.31 -3.50
CA HIS A 69 -17.00 -4.15 -3.51
C HIS A 69 -18.17 -3.59 -4.33
N PRO A 70 -18.48 -2.27 -4.31
CA PRO A 70 -19.52 -1.69 -5.16
C PRO A 70 -19.28 -1.90 -6.67
N PHE A 71 -18.03 -2.10 -7.08
CA PHE A 71 -17.64 -2.25 -8.49
C PHE A 71 -17.38 -3.70 -8.88
N VAL A 72 -16.83 -4.51 -7.97
CA VAL A 72 -16.38 -5.89 -8.22
C VAL A 72 -16.91 -6.84 -7.13
N PRO A 73 -18.23 -7.04 -6.99
CA PRO A 73 -18.82 -7.63 -5.80
C PRO A 73 -18.44 -9.11 -5.59
N PHE A 74 -18.43 -9.92 -6.65
CA PHE A 74 -18.24 -11.38 -6.50
C PHE A 74 -16.80 -11.77 -6.12
N ILE A 75 -15.81 -11.15 -6.78
CA ILE A 75 -14.39 -11.46 -6.51
C ILE A 75 -13.99 -10.93 -5.15
N THR A 76 -14.38 -9.69 -4.83
CA THR A 76 -14.05 -9.08 -3.53
C THR A 76 -14.69 -9.84 -2.37
N GLU A 77 -15.93 -10.33 -2.53
CA GLU A 77 -16.58 -11.20 -1.55
C GLU A 77 -15.79 -12.49 -1.35
N GLY A 78 -15.42 -13.19 -2.43
CA GLY A 78 -14.65 -14.43 -2.35
C GLY A 78 -13.32 -14.27 -1.59
N ILE A 79 -12.59 -13.18 -1.88
CA ILE A 79 -11.33 -12.87 -1.19
C ILE A 79 -11.59 -12.50 0.28
N PHE A 80 -12.62 -11.70 0.56
CA PHE A 80 -12.97 -11.28 1.91
C PHE A 80 -13.35 -12.47 2.82
N GLN A 81 -14.07 -13.45 2.29
CA GLN A 81 -14.38 -14.68 3.04
C GLN A 81 -13.11 -15.47 3.40
N LYS A 82 -12.15 -15.59 2.47
CA LYS A 82 -10.85 -16.20 2.78
C LYS A 82 -10.04 -15.37 3.77
N LEU A 83 -10.13 -14.05 3.69
CA LEU A 83 -9.51 -13.17 4.67
C LEU A 83 -10.15 -13.32 6.06
N ASN A 84 -11.46 -13.56 6.16
CA ASN A 84 -12.15 -13.87 7.43
C ASN A 84 -11.64 -15.17 8.06
N GLU A 85 -11.36 -16.20 7.25
CA GLU A 85 -10.80 -17.47 7.72
C GLU A 85 -9.37 -17.31 8.27
N ILE A 86 -8.52 -16.56 7.57
CA ILE A 86 -7.08 -16.48 7.87
C ILE A 86 -6.74 -15.36 8.87
N ALA A 87 -7.45 -14.24 8.81
CA ALA A 87 -7.23 -13.05 9.62
C ALA A 87 -8.59 -12.49 10.10
N PRO A 88 -9.24 -13.13 11.09
CA PRO A 88 -10.55 -12.72 11.59
C PRO A 88 -10.52 -11.37 12.32
N ALA A 89 -9.42 -11.05 12.99
CA ALA A 89 -9.20 -9.76 13.63
C ALA A 89 -8.21 -8.93 12.79
N ARG A 90 -8.62 -7.73 12.39
CA ARG A 90 -7.82 -6.82 11.56
C ARG A 90 -7.81 -5.45 12.22
N GLU A 91 -6.76 -5.21 12.98
CA GLU A 91 -6.58 -3.98 13.73
C GLU A 91 -5.15 -3.45 13.57
N LEU A 92 -5.05 -2.15 13.48
CA LEU A 92 -3.84 -1.39 13.70
C LEU A 92 -3.88 -0.92 15.16
N LYS A 93 -3.16 -1.63 16.04
CA LYS A 93 -3.20 -1.41 17.50
C LYS A 93 -3.02 0.07 17.85
N GLY A 94 -4.02 0.62 18.54
CA GLY A 94 -4.03 2.02 19.00
C GLY A 94 -4.25 3.06 17.89
N ILE A 95 -4.56 2.62 16.67
CA ILE A 95 -4.68 3.48 15.50
C ILE A 95 -6.06 3.34 14.86
N ALA A 96 -6.42 2.12 14.44
CA ALA A 96 -7.68 1.87 13.75
C ALA A 96 -8.09 0.40 13.85
N GLU A 97 -9.39 0.15 13.93
CA GLU A 97 -9.96 -1.20 13.98
C GLU A 97 -10.95 -1.37 12.82
N SER A 98 -10.83 -2.49 12.09
CA SER A 98 -11.84 -2.85 11.12
C SER A 98 -12.89 -3.74 11.77
N LYS A 99 -14.14 -3.29 11.78
CA LYS A 99 -15.24 -4.08 12.34
C LYS A 99 -15.47 -5.33 11.50
N GLY A 100 -15.44 -6.48 12.16
CA GLY A 100 -15.74 -7.77 11.55
C GLY A 100 -17.14 -7.80 10.94
N ALA A 101 -17.27 -8.46 9.79
CA ALA A 101 -18.55 -8.68 9.12
C ALA A 101 -18.61 -10.09 8.54
N LYS A 102 -19.80 -10.69 8.54
CA LYS A 102 -20.01 -12.05 8.00
C LYS A 102 -19.94 -12.10 6.46
N ALA A 103 -20.28 -11.00 5.80
CA ALA A 103 -20.19 -10.84 4.35
C ALA A 103 -19.75 -9.42 4.03
N LEU A 104 -19.06 -9.24 2.90
CA LEU A 104 -18.53 -7.94 2.50
C LEU A 104 -19.65 -6.97 2.12
N VAL A 105 -20.72 -7.48 1.52
CA VAL A 105 -21.90 -6.68 1.12
C VAL A 105 -22.61 -5.96 2.28
N ILE A 106 -22.51 -6.48 3.50
CA ILE A 106 -23.07 -5.86 4.73
C ILE A 106 -22.00 -5.22 5.61
N ALA A 107 -20.75 -5.22 5.16
CA ALA A 107 -19.65 -4.68 5.92
C ALA A 107 -19.72 -3.14 5.95
N GLN A 108 -19.29 -2.54 7.06
CA GLN A 108 -19.26 -1.08 7.18
C GLN A 108 -18.30 -0.46 6.16
N TRP A 109 -18.68 0.69 5.62
CA TRP A 109 -17.79 1.48 4.77
C TRP A 109 -16.55 1.93 5.56
N PRO A 110 -15.35 1.93 4.93
CA PRO A 110 -14.12 2.41 5.58
C PRO A 110 -14.21 3.89 5.98
N GLU A 111 -13.96 4.18 7.26
CA GLU A 111 -13.98 5.55 7.81
C GLU A 111 -12.95 5.67 8.95
N GLY A 112 -12.61 6.91 9.36
CA GLY A 112 -11.85 7.16 10.58
C GLY A 112 -10.34 6.95 10.49
N LEU A 113 -9.76 7.09 9.29
CA LEU A 113 -8.31 6.97 9.05
C LEU A 113 -7.63 8.33 8.79
N ASP A 114 -8.33 9.45 8.97
CA ASP A 114 -7.76 10.77 8.69
C ASP A 114 -6.57 11.09 9.62
N SER A 115 -6.57 10.53 10.83
CA SER A 115 -5.50 10.71 11.82
C SER A 115 -4.16 10.06 11.46
N ILE A 116 -4.14 9.19 10.44
CA ILE A 116 -2.93 8.51 9.95
C ILE A 116 -2.43 9.08 8.63
N GLU A 117 -3.02 10.15 8.13
CA GLU A 117 -2.47 10.87 6.99
C GLU A 117 -1.13 11.51 7.38
N ASP A 118 -0.08 11.15 6.65
CA ASP A 118 1.27 11.64 6.88
C ASP A 118 1.87 12.09 5.55
N ALA A 119 1.66 13.38 5.24
CA ALA A 119 2.14 13.99 4.01
C ALA A 119 3.68 14.02 3.94
N GLU A 120 4.36 14.06 5.09
CA GLU A 120 5.82 14.01 5.13
C GLU A 120 6.30 12.62 4.73
N ALA A 121 5.76 11.57 5.34
CA ALA A 121 6.09 10.19 5.01
C ALA A 121 5.77 9.86 3.54
N GLU A 122 4.62 10.31 3.02
CA GLU A 122 4.28 10.17 1.60
C GLU A 122 5.33 10.84 0.68
N GLY A 123 5.77 12.06 1.02
CA GLY A 123 6.81 12.78 0.28
C GLY A 123 8.17 12.08 0.31
N GLN A 124 8.56 11.54 1.47
CA GLN A 124 9.79 10.75 1.62
C GLN A 124 9.73 9.48 0.77
N ILE A 125 8.61 8.75 0.82
CA ILE A 125 8.39 7.54 0.02
C ILE A 125 8.37 7.84 -1.48
N ALA A 126 7.72 8.91 -1.91
CA ALA A 126 7.74 9.33 -3.31
C ALA A 126 9.16 9.60 -3.82
N THR A 127 10.00 10.20 -2.98
CA THR A 127 11.42 10.43 -3.28
C THR A 127 12.16 9.09 -3.47
N VAL A 128 11.97 8.14 -2.55
CA VAL A 128 12.56 6.79 -2.65
C VAL A 128 12.11 6.07 -3.93
N GLN A 129 10.81 6.10 -4.24
CA GLN A 129 10.28 5.50 -5.47
C GLN A 129 10.90 6.11 -6.73
N SER A 130 11.11 7.44 -6.75
CA SER A 130 11.71 8.13 -7.91
C SER A 130 13.13 7.64 -8.19
N VAL A 131 13.93 7.43 -7.15
CA VAL A 131 15.29 6.91 -7.25
C VAL A 131 15.29 5.46 -7.74
N ILE A 132 14.42 4.61 -7.19
CA ILE A 132 14.32 3.21 -7.62
C ILE A 132 13.88 3.11 -9.09
N ARG A 133 12.92 3.93 -9.53
CA ARG A 133 12.52 4.02 -10.94
C ARG A 133 13.71 4.42 -11.81
N ALA A 134 14.46 5.46 -11.44
CA ALA A 134 15.64 5.89 -12.20
C ALA A 134 16.71 4.77 -12.30
N ILE A 135 16.94 4.00 -11.23
CA ILE A 135 17.85 2.86 -11.25
C ILE A 135 17.33 1.75 -12.17
N ARG A 136 16.03 1.43 -12.13
CA ARG A 136 15.40 0.45 -13.02
C ARG A 136 15.49 0.86 -14.50
N ASP A 137 15.29 2.14 -14.80
CA ASP A 137 15.40 2.69 -16.14
C ASP A 137 16.84 2.59 -16.67
N ILE A 138 17.84 2.91 -15.83
CA ILE A 138 19.26 2.73 -16.18
C ILE A 138 19.56 1.25 -16.45
N ARG A 139 19.11 0.33 -15.59
CA ARG A 139 19.27 -1.12 -15.81
C ARG A 139 18.72 -1.56 -17.16
N SER A 140 17.49 -1.14 -17.47
CA SER A 140 16.82 -1.45 -18.74
C SER A 140 17.60 -0.91 -19.93
N LYS A 141 18.04 0.36 -19.86
CA LYS A 141 18.81 1.02 -20.93
C LYS A 141 20.13 0.32 -21.25
N TYR A 142 20.80 -0.22 -20.23
CA TYR A 142 22.07 -0.95 -20.40
C TYR A 142 21.89 -2.47 -20.46
N ASN A 143 20.66 -2.95 -20.59
CA ASN A 143 20.29 -4.36 -20.66
C ASN A 143 20.93 -5.24 -19.57
N LYS A 144 21.00 -4.69 -18.35
CA LYS A 144 21.58 -5.34 -17.17
C LYS A 144 20.57 -6.27 -16.51
N GLN A 145 21.01 -7.43 -16.06
CA GLN A 145 20.12 -8.40 -15.41
C GLN A 145 19.64 -7.88 -14.04
N PRO A 146 18.37 -8.15 -13.64
CA PRO A 146 17.86 -7.72 -12.33
C PRO A 146 18.67 -8.24 -11.13
N SER A 147 19.20 -9.46 -11.22
CA SER A 147 19.99 -10.12 -10.17
C SER A 147 21.43 -9.59 -10.05
N GLU A 148 21.93 -8.85 -11.06
CA GLU A 148 23.26 -8.27 -11.02
C GLU A 148 23.30 -7.14 -9.98
N LYS A 149 24.25 -7.19 -9.04
CA LYS A 149 24.44 -6.11 -8.07
C LYS A 149 25.05 -4.90 -8.79
N LEU A 150 24.38 -3.76 -8.69
CA LEU A 150 24.87 -2.49 -9.24
C LEU A 150 25.31 -1.57 -8.11
N VAL A 151 26.46 -0.94 -8.30
CA VAL A 151 26.87 0.20 -7.49
C VAL A 151 26.26 1.45 -8.12
N ALA A 152 25.29 2.05 -7.42
CA ALA A 152 24.66 3.30 -7.84
C ALA A 152 25.10 4.43 -6.91
N SER A 153 25.30 5.63 -7.47
CA SER A 153 25.51 6.85 -6.69
C SER A 153 24.54 7.92 -7.19
N ALA A 154 23.97 8.68 -6.27
CA ALA A 154 23.04 9.76 -6.57
C ALA A 154 23.55 11.05 -5.92
N ASN A 155 23.64 12.13 -6.71
CA ASN A 155 23.94 13.45 -6.17
C ASN A 155 22.62 14.14 -5.78
N SER A 156 22.50 14.59 -4.53
CA SER A 156 21.28 15.25 -4.04
C SER A 156 21.58 16.26 -2.92
N PRO A 157 20.70 17.26 -2.71
CA PRO A 157 20.77 18.15 -1.56
C PRO A 157 20.71 17.38 -0.23
N GLN A 158 21.32 17.93 0.83
CA GLN A 158 21.55 17.24 2.10
C GLN A 158 20.27 16.68 2.75
N GLY A 159 19.13 17.36 2.62
CA GLY A 159 17.84 16.87 3.13
C GLY A 159 17.35 15.61 2.43
N ILE A 160 17.48 15.53 1.10
CA ILE A 160 17.10 14.36 0.30
C ILE A 160 18.06 13.20 0.57
N ALA A 161 19.36 13.49 0.70
CA ALA A 161 20.35 12.49 1.07
C ALA A 161 20.03 11.84 2.43
N GLY A 162 19.56 12.62 3.40
CA GLY A 162 19.10 12.11 4.70
C GLY A 162 17.96 11.09 4.56
N VAL A 163 16.93 11.43 3.77
CA VAL A 163 15.78 10.56 3.50
C VAL A 163 16.22 9.26 2.80
N LEU A 164 17.07 9.36 1.77
CA LEU A 164 17.54 8.19 1.02
C LEU A 164 18.42 7.28 1.88
N ASN A 165 19.27 7.84 2.74
CA ASN A 165 20.12 7.06 3.65
C ASN A 165 19.28 6.36 4.72
N ALA A 166 18.32 7.06 5.32
CA ALA A 166 17.39 6.48 6.30
C ALA A 166 16.55 5.34 5.71
N ASN A 167 16.22 5.41 4.42
CA ASN A 167 15.41 4.42 3.71
C ASN A 167 16.25 3.48 2.81
N SER A 168 17.56 3.40 3.00
CA SER A 168 18.46 2.62 2.14
C SER A 168 18.09 1.13 2.05
N GLY A 169 17.52 0.56 3.11
CA GLY A 169 17.01 -0.82 3.14
C GLY A 169 15.81 -1.07 2.21
N LEU A 170 15.12 -0.02 1.75
CA LEU A 170 14.03 -0.10 0.77
C LEU A 170 14.54 0.02 -0.68
N ILE A 171 15.73 0.59 -0.87
CA ILE A 171 16.35 0.85 -2.18
C ILE A 171 17.22 -0.34 -2.62
N CYS A 172 17.94 -0.97 -1.68
CA CYS A 172 18.99 -1.95 -1.95
C CYS A 172 18.51 -3.42 -2.01
N GLN A 173 17.24 -3.67 -2.34
CA GLN A 173 16.68 -5.02 -2.47
C GLN A 173 16.88 -5.61 -3.88
#